data_AF-A0A372RCB0-F1
#
_entry.id   AF-A0A372RCB0-F1
#
_cell.length_a   1.000
_cell.length_b   1.000
_cell.length_c   1.000
_cell.angle_alpha   90.00
_cell.angle_beta   90.00
_cell.angle_gamma   90.00
#
_symmetry.space_group_name_H-M   'P 1'
#
loop_
_entity.id
_entity.type
_entity.pdbx_description
1 polymer ?
#
loop_
_entity_poly.entity_id
_entity_poly.type
_entity_poly.pdbx_seq_one_letter_code
_entity_poly.pdbx_strand_id
1 'polypeptide(L)'
;MLYLLVHVNKGPKTVISERVVSIESTNKRFYDLFDAITLGKYEDREVHVFIRWEKSESWQEVDNRLNGDLKMLEVLGFLQVKFCLIVDTNSDTSAPTQDQPNAFNILMKKAGKPLLPKCQTEYNNCDKLHNEIIEIF
;
A
#
# COMPACT_ATOMS: atom_id res chain seq x y z
N MET A 1 0.32 -17.48 18.60
CA MET A 1 1.51 -16.59 18.62
C MET A 1 1.76 -16.17 17.18
N LEU A 2 1.89 -14.88 16.91
CA LEU A 2 1.97 -14.32 15.57
C LEU A 2 3.38 -13.76 15.32
N TYR A 3 3.93 -14.03 14.14
CA TYR A 3 5.22 -13.53 13.70
C TYR A 3 5.02 -12.51 12.59
N LEU A 4 5.48 -11.29 12.82
CA LEU A 4 5.28 -10.18 11.90
C LEU A 4 6.62 -9.57 11.49
N LEU A 5 6.71 -9.16 10.23
CA LEU A 5 7.74 -8.24 9.77
C LEU A 5 7.23 -6.83 9.99
N VAL A 6 7.88 -6.10 10.89
CA VAL A 6 7.44 -4.77 11.27
C VAL A 6 8.51 -3.74 10.95
N HIS A 7 8.10 -2.60 10.41
CA HIS A 7 8.95 -1.42 10.25
C HIS A 7 8.22 -0.14 10.66
N VAL A 8 8.98 0.86 11.09
CA VAL A 8 8.45 2.16 11.55
C VAL A 8 9.16 3.31 10.86
N ASN A 9 8.37 4.20 10.26
CA ASN A 9 8.82 5.39 9.55
C ASN A 9 8.30 6.65 10.23
N LYS A 10 9.07 7.74 10.08
CA LYS A 10 8.69 9.11 10.40
C LYS A 10 8.84 9.94 9.13
N GLY A 11 7.74 10.15 8.43
CA GLY A 11 7.75 10.67 7.06
C GLY A 11 8.65 9.83 6.15
N PRO A 12 9.61 10.42 5.41
CA PRO A 12 10.51 9.68 4.53
C PRO A 12 11.63 8.93 5.28
N LYS A 13 11.82 9.20 6.58
CA LYS A 13 12.92 8.62 7.35
C LYS A 13 12.48 7.34 8.05
N THR A 14 13.20 6.25 7.81
CA THR A 14 13.05 5.01 8.58
C THR A 14 13.61 5.22 9.99
N VAL A 15 12.78 5.00 11.01
CA VAL A 15 13.18 5.06 12.43
C VAL A 15 13.59 3.68 12.91
N ILE A 16 12.82 2.68 12.52
CA ILE A 16 13.06 1.28 12.84
C ILE A 16 13.00 0.50 11.53
N SER A 17 14.15 -0.03 11.14
CA SER A 17 14.27 -0.93 9.99
C SER A 17 13.42 -2.18 10.19
N GLU A 18 13.06 -2.82 9.08
CA GLU A 18 12.30 -4.07 9.07
C GLU A 18 12.94 -5.11 10.00
N ARG A 19 12.15 -5.60 10.95
CA ARG A 19 12.55 -6.65 11.88
C ARG A 19 11.41 -7.61 12.17
N VAL A 20 11.78 -8.84 12.51
CA VAL A 20 10.83 -9.87 12.94
C VAL A 20 10.43 -9.59 14.39
N VAL A 21 9.13 -9.58 14.64
CA VAL A 21 8.54 -9.40 15.96
C VAL A 21 7.58 -10.55 16.22
N SER A 22 7.75 -11.24 17.36
CA SER A 22 6.79 -12.21 17.84
C SER A 22 5.88 -11.57 18.89
N ILE A 23 4.57 -11.69 18.69
CA ILE A 23 3.57 -11.15 19.62
C ILE A 23 2.49 -12.19 19.88
N GLU A 24 2.03 -12.28 21.13
CA GLU A 24 0.82 -13.04 21.44
C GLU A 24 -0.39 -12.34 20.80
N SER A 25 -1.12 -13.06 19.94
CA SER A 25 -2.25 -12.51 19.17
C SER A 25 -3.55 -12.34 19.97
N THR A 26 -3.56 -12.75 21.25
CA THR A 26 -4.75 -12.70 22.09
C THR A 26 -5.13 -11.28 22.49
N ASN A 27 -6.17 -10.75 21.84
CA ASN A 27 -6.86 -9.49 22.13
C ASN A 27 -5.98 -8.24 22.11
N LYS A 28 -4.94 -8.23 21.27
CA LYS A 28 -4.05 -7.07 21.11
C LYS A 28 -4.46 -6.18 19.94
N ARG A 29 -4.28 -4.89 20.09
CA ARG A 29 -4.46 -3.88 19.04
C ARG A 29 -3.14 -3.54 18.38
N PHE A 30 -3.19 -2.92 17.21
CA PHE A 30 -1.99 -2.37 16.57
C PHE A 30 -1.22 -1.41 17.48
N TYR A 31 -1.90 -0.70 18.37
CA TYR A 31 -1.29 0.08 19.45
C TYR A 31 -0.31 -0.73 20.29
N ASP A 32 -0.69 -1.91 20.78
CA ASP A 32 0.16 -2.73 21.66
C ASP A 32 1.44 -3.19 20.94
N LEU A 33 1.32 -3.51 19.64
CA LEU A 33 2.47 -3.84 18.80
C LEU A 33 3.38 -2.63 18.59
N PHE A 34 2.78 -1.48 18.28
CA PHE A 34 3.50 -0.24 18.06
C PHE A 34 4.26 0.23 19.30
N ASP A 35 3.58 0.21 20.45
CA ASP A 35 4.16 0.57 21.74
C ASP A 35 5.31 -0.36 22.12
N ALA A 36 5.12 -1.68 22.02
CA ALA A 36 6.19 -2.66 22.28
C ALA A 36 7.43 -2.44 21.39
N ILE A 37 7.25 -2.01 20.16
CA ILE A 37 8.34 -1.80 19.19
C ILE A 37 9.05 -0.46 19.40
N THR A 38 8.31 0.57 19.80
CA THR A 38 8.81 1.93 19.96
C THR A 38 9.22 2.28 21.39
N LEU A 39 8.88 1.42 22.35
CA LEU A 39 9.12 1.58 23.79
C LEU A 39 8.46 2.88 24.32
N GLY A 40 7.19 3.13 23.97
CA GLY A 40 6.44 4.31 24.41
C GLY A 40 6.92 5.66 23.87
N LYS A 41 7.89 5.70 22.95
CA LYS A 41 8.52 6.96 22.50
C LYS A 41 7.62 7.91 21.72
N TYR A 42 6.43 7.47 21.30
CA TYR A 42 5.57 8.20 20.37
C TYR A 42 4.08 8.17 20.73
N GLU A 43 3.74 8.08 22.02
CA GLU A 43 2.36 7.96 22.50
C GLU A 43 1.40 9.06 21.98
N ASP A 44 1.86 10.31 21.85
CA ASP A 44 1.02 11.45 21.45
C ASP A 44 0.95 11.70 19.94
N ARG A 45 1.60 10.87 19.12
CA ARG A 45 1.67 11.12 17.67
C ARG A 45 0.59 10.37 16.91
N GLU A 46 0.01 11.03 15.92
CA GLU A 46 -0.86 10.37 14.97
C GLU A 46 -0.04 9.39 14.10
N VAL A 47 -0.51 8.14 14.00
CA VAL A 47 0.17 7.06 13.30
C VAL A 47 -0.78 6.42 12.29
N HIS A 48 -0.35 6.36 11.04
CA HIS A 48 -0.98 5.53 10.03
C HIS A 48 -0.40 4.11 10.07
N VAL A 49 -1.27 3.12 9.88
CA VAL A 49 -0.91 1.71 9.88
C VAL A 49 -1.16 1.18 8.47
N PHE A 50 -0.16 0.50 7.93
CA PHE A 50 -0.26 -0.16 6.65
C PHE A 50 0.10 -1.64 6.77
N ILE A 51 -0.54 -2.46 5.95
CA ILE A 51 -0.35 -3.91 5.90
C ILE A 51 -0.12 -4.35 4.45
N ARG A 52 0.55 -5.48 4.26
CA ARG A 52 0.66 -6.17 2.96
C ARG A 52 0.97 -7.64 3.15
N TRP A 53 0.62 -8.45 2.16
CA TRP A 53 0.83 -9.89 2.23
C TRP A 53 2.28 -10.23 1.91
N GLU A 54 2.73 -9.78 0.75
CA GLU A 54 4.07 -10.01 0.21
C GLU A 54 4.81 -8.71 -0.05
N LYS A 55 6.14 -8.79 -0.25
CA LYS A 55 6.96 -7.61 -0.53
C LYS A 55 6.67 -6.96 -1.89
N SER A 56 6.17 -7.75 -2.84
CA SER A 56 5.78 -7.38 -4.20
C SER A 56 4.47 -6.57 -4.25
N GLU A 57 3.63 -6.69 -3.23
CA GLU A 57 2.33 -6.02 -3.18
C GLU A 57 2.41 -4.58 -2.69
N SER A 58 1.41 -3.80 -3.12
CA SER A 58 1.18 -2.45 -2.60
C SER A 58 0.74 -2.50 -1.14
N TRP A 59 1.22 -1.52 -0.36
CA TRP A 59 0.73 -1.29 0.99
C TRP A 59 -0.73 -0.90 0.99
N GLN A 60 -1.52 -1.51 1.87
CA GLN A 60 -2.90 -1.16 2.14
C GLN A 60 -3.00 -0.46 3.48
N GLU A 61 -3.75 0.64 3.55
CA GLU A 61 -3.96 1.37 4.79
C GLU A 61 -5.05 0.69 5.64
N VAL A 62 -4.86 0.69 6.96
CA VAL A 62 -5.84 0.18 7.92
C VAL A 62 -6.68 1.34 8.45
N ASP A 63 -7.98 1.34 8.12
CA ASP A 63 -8.92 2.42 8.50
C ASP A 63 -8.93 2.71 10.02
N ASN A 64 -8.93 1.65 10.84
CA ASN A 64 -8.95 1.77 12.30
C ASN A 64 -7.57 2.11 12.91
N ARG A 65 -6.53 2.26 12.08
CA ARG A 65 -5.16 2.63 12.48
C ARG A 65 -4.68 1.83 13.70
N LEU A 66 -4.17 2.51 14.73
CA LEU A 66 -3.69 1.88 15.98
C LEU A 66 -4.81 1.19 16.78
N ASN A 67 -6.07 1.58 16.60
CA ASN A 67 -7.21 0.97 17.29
C ASN A 67 -7.69 -0.33 16.63
N GLY A 68 -7.16 -0.70 15.46
CA GLY A 68 -7.48 -1.95 14.80
C GLY A 68 -7.02 -3.17 15.59
N ASP A 69 -7.78 -4.27 15.47
CA ASP A 69 -7.46 -5.56 16.10
C ASP A 69 -6.35 -6.29 15.32
N LEU A 70 -5.28 -6.70 16.01
CA LEU A 70 -4.21 -7.49 15.39
C LEU A 70 -4.68 -8.87 14.94
N LYS A 71 -5.75 -9.43 15.52
CA LYS A 71 -6.30 -10.72 15.09
C LYS A 71 -6.68 -10.74 13.61
N MET A 72 -7.01 -9.58 13.03
CA MET A 72 -7.32 -9.51 11.60
C MET A 72 -6.12 -9.95 10.74
N LEU A 73 -4.89 -9.71 11.18
CA LEU A 73 -3.69 -10.13 10.47
C LEU A 73 -3.57 -11.66 10.42
N GLU A 74 -3.91 -12.33 11.52
CA GLU A 74 -3.90 -13.79 11.61
C GLU A 74 -5.00 -14.40 10.73
N VAL A 75 -6.22 -13.85 10.77
CA VAL A 75 -7.37 -14.34 9.98
C VAL A 75 -7.17 -14.11 8.48
N LEU A 76 -6.59 -12.97 8.09
CA LEU A 76 -6.40 -12.60 6.69
C LEU A 76 -5.04 -13.03 6.11
N GLY A 77 -4.13 -13.54 6.95
CA GLY A 77 -2.81 -14.02 6.51
C GLY A 77 -1.78 -12.91 6.24
N PHE A 78 -2.01 -11.69 6.70
CA PHE A 78 -1.07 -10.58 6.55
C PHE A 78 0.13 -10.73 7.49
N LEU A 79 1.35 -10.68 6.93
CA LEU A 79 2.58 -10.90 7.69
C LEU A 79 3.41 -9.63 7.89
N GLN A 80 3.12 -8.56 7.15
CA GLN A 80 3.93 -7.36 7.16
C GLN A 80 3.13 -6.14 7.60
N VAL A 81 3.70 -5.39 8.55
CA VAL A 81 3.09 -4.20 9.13
C VAL A 81 4.05 -3.03 9.05
N LYS A 82 3.54 -1.89 8.64
CA LYS A 82 4.26 -0.62 8.54
C LYS A 82 3.54 0.42 9.37
N PHE A 83 4.28 1.08 10.25
CA PHE A 83 3.80 2.23 10.99
C PHE A 83 4.42 3.51 10.42
N CYS A 84 3.60 4.51 10.13
CA CYS A 84 4.03 5.82 9.66
C CYS A 84 3.60 6.90 10.65
N LEU A 85 4.57 7.47 11.36
CA LEU A 85 4.38 8.64 12.20
C LEU A 85 4.11 9.86 11.32
N ILE A 86 2.99 10.54 11.57
CA ILE A 86 2.72 11.86 11.00
C ILE A 86 3.65 12.86 11.70
N VAL A 87 4.22 13.76 10.91
CA VAL A 87 5.00 14.88 11.42
C VAL A 87 4.12 16.11 11.24
N ASP A 88 3.70 16.73 12.35
CA ASP A 88 3.01 18.01 12.30
C ASP A 88 3.94 19.05 11.67
N THR A 89 3.77 19.30 10.39
CA THR A 89 4.37 20.44 9.70
C THR A 89 3.58 21.71 10.06
N ASN A 90 3.71 22.15 11.32
CA ASN A 90 3.46 23.55 11.69
C ASN A 90 4.73 24.39 11.48
N SER A 91 5.38 24.21 10.34
CA SER A 91 6.39 25.12 9.82
C SER A 91 6.13 25.26 8.33
N ASP A 92 5.57 26.41 7.95
CA ASP A 92 5.32 26.89 6.59
C ASP A 92 5.90 26.00 5.49
N THR A 93 5.07 25.10 4.98
CA THR A 93 5.24 24.56 3.64
C THR A 93 3.85 24.55 3.04
N SER A 94 3.73 25.33 1.96
CA SER A 94 2.54 25.53 1.14
C SER A 94 1.64 24.30 1.07
N ALA A 95 0.32 24.55 1.09
CA ALA A 95 -0.76 23.61 0.82
C ALA A 95 -0.33 22.42 -0.07
N PRO A 96 -0.82 21.19 0.19
CA PRO A 96 -0.53 20.09 -0.70
C PRO A 96 -1.05 20.49 -2.09
N THR A 97 -0.13 20.82 -2.99
CA THR A 97 -0.45 20.98 -4.40
C THR A 97 -1.13 19.66 -4.77
N GLN A 98 -2.38 19.76 -5.21
CA GLN A 98 -3.14 18.65 -5.76
C GLN A 98 -2.46 18.14 -7.03
N ASP A 99 -1.34 17.46 -6.88
CA ASP A 99 -0.67 16.68 -7.92
C ASP A 99 -0.73 15.19 -7.58
N GLN A 100 -1.77 14.79 -6.85
CA GLN A 100 -2.22 13.40 -6.89
C GLN A 100 -2.78 13.18 -8.30
N PRO A 101 -2.20 12.28 -9.12
CA PRO A 101 -2.68 12.07 -10.47
C PRO A 101 -4.13 11.59 -10.38
N ASN A 102 -5.06 12.47 -10.74
CA ASN A 102 -6.49 12.18 -10.87
C ASN A 102 -6.61 10.85 -11.65
N ALA A 103 -7.43 9.92 -11.15
CA ALA A 103 -7.68 8.64 -11.83
C ALA A 103 -8.04 8.86 -13.31
N PHE A 104 -8.70 9.97 -13.63
CA PHE A 104 -8.96 10.43 -14.99
C PHE A 104 -7.68 10.73 -15.80
N ASN A 105 -6.70 11.42 -15.23
CA ASN A 105 -5.42 11.70 -15.87
C ASN A 105 -4.60 10.41 -16.10
N ILE A 106 -4.71 9.42 -15.21
CA ILE A 106 -4.11 8.10 -15.39
C ILE A 106 -4.78 7.35 -16.54
N LEU A 107 -6.11 7.37 -16.61
CA LEU A 107 -6.88 6.79 -17.71
C LEU A 107 -6.53 7.45 -19.05
N MET A 108 -6.47 8.78 -19.11
CA MET A 108 -6.08 9.52 -20.31
C MET A 108 -4.64 9.22 -20.75
N LYS A 109 -3.69 9.13 -19.80
CA LYS A 109 -2.30 8.74 -20.13
C LYS A 109 -2.19 7.32 -20.67
N LYS A 110 -3.05 6.39 -20.21
CA LYS A 110 -3.09 5.01 -20.74
C LYS A 110 -3.84 4.93 -22.07
N ALA A 111 -4.88 5.74 -22.29
CA ALA A 111 -5.65 5.77 -23.53
C ALA A 111 -4.83 6.31 -24.72
N GLY A 112 -3.89 7.23 -24.48
CA GLY A 112 -3.00 7.75 -25.53
C GLY A 112 -1.98 6.75 -26.10
N LYS A 113 -1.91 5.53 -25.55
CA LYS A 113 -1.12 4.42 -26.10
C LYS A 113 -2.07 3.27 -26.45
N PRO A 114 -2.75 3.31 -27.60
CA PRO A 114 -3.42 2.12 -28.09
C PRO A 114 -2.34 1.06 -28.31
N LEU A 115 -2.27 0.07 -27.42
CA LEU A 115 -1.56 -1.17 -27.67
C LEU A 115 -2.41 -1.94 -28.68
N LEU A 116 -2.31 -1.53 -29.94
CA LEU A 116 -2.84 -2.32 -31.03
C LEU A 116 -2.17 -3.69 -30.95
N PRO A 117 -2.91 -4.79 -31.11
CA PRO A 117 -2.31 -6.08 -31.34
C PRO A 117 -1.29 -5.90 -32.46
N LYS A 118 -0.02 -6.22 -32.19
CA LYS A 118 0.94 -6.35 -33.29
C LYS A 118 0.34 -7.36 -34.25
N CYS A 119 0.18 -6.98 -35.51
CA CYS A 119 -0.22 -7.88 -36.58
C CYS A 119 0.72 -9.10 -36.53
N GLN A 120 0.26 -10.20 -35.90
CA GLN A 120 0.92 -11.48 -36.01
C GLN A 120 0.41 -12.05 -37.32
N THR A 121 1.27 -12.07 -38.34
CA THR A 121 1.02 -12.76 -39.61
C THR A 121 1.19 -14.27 -39.41
N GLU A 122 0.52 -14.85 -38.43
CA GLU A 122 0.31 -16.28 -38.35
C GLU A 122 -1.17 -16.54 -38.55
N TYR A 123 -1.54 -16.91 -39.77
CA TYR A 123 -2.87 -17.39 -40.10
C TYR A 123 -3.07 -18.78 -39.49
N ASN A 124 -3.32 -18.85 -38.19
CA ASN A 124 -3.93 -20.01 -37.57
C ASN A 124 -5.45 -19.76 -37.55
N ASN A 125 -6.21 -20.73 -38.08
CA ASN A 125 -7.67 -20.69 -38.31
C ASN A 125 -8.54 -20.47 -37.06
N CYS A 126 -7.94 -20.12 -35.91
CA CYS A 126 -8.61 -19.85 -34.64
C CYS A 126 -9.11 -18.40 -34.51
N ASP A 127 -8.58 -17.44 -35.28
CA ASP A 127 -8.88 -16.01 -35.11
C ASP A 127 -9.97 -15.51 -36.08
N LYS A 128 -11.12 -16.20 -36.12
CA LYS A 128 -12.24 -15.84 -37.01
C LYS A 128 -13.09 -14.64 -36.56
N LEU A 129 -12.76 -13.97 -35.46
CA LEU A 129 -13.65 -12.94 -34.88
C LEU A 129 -13.08 -11.54 -34.71
N HIS A 130 -11.81 -11.27 -35.04
CA HIS A 130 -11.23 -9.95 -34.77
C HIS A 130 -10.46 -9.34 -35.94
N ASN A 131 -11.11 -9.17 -37.08
CA ASN A 131 -10.63 -8.25 -38.11
C ASN A 131 -11.80 -7.57 -38.84
N GLU A 132 -12.44 -6.64 -38.15
CA GLU A 132 -12.99 -5.45 -38.82
C GLU A 132 -12.27 -4.24 -38.23
N ILE A 133 -11.09 -3.94 -38.79
CA ILE A 133 -10.47 -2.63 -38.63
C ILE A 133 -11.30 -1.68 -39.49
N ILE A 134 -12.06 -0.79 -38.87
CA ILE A 134 -12.68 0.35 -39.56
C ILE A 134 -11.53 1.31 -39.87
N GLU A 135 -11.15 1.42 -41.15
CA GLU A 135 -10.36 2.54 -41.65
C GLU A 135 -11.23 3.81 -41.57
N ILE A 136 -10.81 4.77 -40.77
CA ILE A 136 -11.37 6.13 -40.78
C ILE A 136 -10.28 7.03 -41.36
N PHE A 137 -10.50 7.48 -42.60
CA PHE A 137 -9.71 8.53 -43.27
C PHE A 137 -10.01 9.91 -42.69
#